data_AF-A0A814YIK8-F1
#
_entry.id   AF-A0A814YIK8-F1
#
_cell.length_a   1.000
_cell.length_b   1.000
_cell.length_c   1.000
_cell.angle_alpha   90.00
_cell.angle_beta   90.00
_cell.angle_gamma   90.00
#
_symmetry.space_group_name_H-M   'P 1'
#
loop_
_entity.id
_entity.type
_entity.pdbx_description
1 polymer ?
#
loop_
_entity_poly.entity_id
_entity_poly.type
_entity_poly.pdbx_seq_one_letter_code
_entity_poly.pdbx_strand_id
1 'polypeptide(L)'
;MVTDTQEKNSSVISNGNDNHEEKQYLNLVREIITKGLEKSDRTGIGTRSMFGPSNMRFNLRNGCFPLLTTKRVFWRGVVEELLWIISGKTDAKILDGKNVKIWNDNGTREFLDKLGFTQREEGDLGPVYGLYCKEILSFFCS
;
A
#
# COMPACT_ATOMS: atom_id res chain seq x y z
N MET A 1 -21.73 67.99 0.32
CA MET A 1 -20.41 67.36 0.09
C MET A 1 -20.13 66.48 1.29
N VAL A 2 -20.73 65.29 1.32
CA VAL A 2 -20.54 64.28 2.37
C VAL A 2 -19.80 63.15 1.68
N THR A 3 -18.55 62.91 2.09
CA THR A 3 -17.74 61.83 1.53
C THR A 3 -18.05 60.53 2.27
N ASP A 4 -18.84 59.67 1.65
CA ASP A 4 -18.98 58.27 2.05
C ASP A 4 -17.65 57.54 1.75
N THR A 5 -16.84 57.35 2.79
CA THR A 5 -15.71 56.43 2.74
C THR A 5 -16.24 55.01 2.87
N GLN A 6 -16.43 54.35 1.74
CA GLN A 6 -16.76 52.92 1.68
C GLN A 6 -15.63 52.10 2.32
N GLU A 7 -15.91 51.50 3.49
CA GLU A 7 -15.10 50.43 4.06
C GLU A 7 -15.04 49.26 3.08
N LYS A 8 -13.88 49.08 2.45
CA LYS A 8 -13.54 47.83 1.75
C LYS A 8 -13.42 46.72 2.79
N ASN A 9 -14.52 46.02 3.05
CA ASN A 9 -14.52 44.69 3.64
C ASN A 9 -13.77 43.75 2.68
N SER A 10 -12.45 43.71 2.86
CA SER A 10 -11.59 42.67 2.31
C SER A 10 -11.93 41.40 3.07
N SER A 11 -12.96 40.69 2.61
CA SER A 11 -13.16 39.29 2.98
C SER A 11 -11.89 38.56 2.54
N VAL A 12 -11.01 38.31 3.49
CA VAL A 12 -9.91 37.37 3.34
C VAL A 12 -10.57 36.05 2.99
N ILE A 13 -10.60 35.73 1.69
CA ILE A 13 -10.88 34.37 1.24
C ILE A 13 -9.70 33.58 1.77
N SER A 14 -9.89 32.98 2.95
CA SER A 14 -8.98 31.97 3.43
C SER A 14 -8.99 30.88 2.37
N ASN A 15 -7.90 30.81 1.59
CA ASN A 15 -7.64 29.67 0.74
C ASN A 15 -7.81 28.43 1.62
N GLY A 16 -8.88 27.69 1.34
CA GLY A 16 -9.16 26.43 2.00
C GLY A 16 -7.90 25.59 1.96
N ASN A 17 -7.63 24.91 3.07
CA ASN A 17 -6.45 24.12 3.31
C ASN A 17 -6.30 23.00 2.24
N ASP A 18 -5.76 23.33 1.06
CA ASP A 18 -5.47 22.43 -0.07
C ASP A 18 -4.23 21.57 0.23
N ASN A 19 -4.21 20.98 1.42
CA ASN A 19 -3.31 19.88 1.74
C ASN A 19 -3.93 18.59 1.25
N HIS A 20 -3.77 18.34 -0.05
CA HIS A 20 -4.07 17.06 -0.68
C HIS A 20 -3.48 15.91 0.15
N GLU A 21 -4.29 14.90 0.49
CA GLU A 21 -3.93 13.84 1.44
C GLU A 21 -2.67 13.06 1.02
N GLU A 22 -2.39 12.98 -0.28
CA GLU A 22 -1.15 12.38 -0.83
C GLU A 22 0.14 13.03 -0.32
N LYS A 23 0.10 14.31 0.10
CA LYS A 23 1.26 14.97 0.72
C LYS A 23 1.76 14.23 1.95
N GLN A 24 0.91 13.48 2.65
CA GLN A 24 1.33 12.63 3.77
C GLN A 24 2.35 11.58 3.34
N TYR A 25 2.08 10.87 2.23
CA TYR A 25 3.01 9.89 1.66
C TYR A 25 4.31 10.56 1.18
N LEU A 26 4.21 11.69 0.45
CA LEU A 26 5.39 12.40 -0.06
C LEU A 26 6.27 12.96 1.06
N ASN A 27 5.66 13.47 2.13
CA ASN A 27 6.38 13.96 3.30
C ASN A 27 7.05 12.83 4.06
N LEU A 28 6.40 11.68 4.20
CA LEU A 28 6.98 10.48 4.80
C LEU A 28 8.22 10.02 4.03
N VAL A 29 8.13 9.93 2.70
CA VAL A 29 9.27 9.56 1.85
C VAL A 29 10.42 10.56 2.03
N ARG A 30 10.12 11.87 2.02
CA ARG A 30 11.13 12.92 2.26
C ARG A 30 11.79 12.79 3.64
N GLU A 31 11.02 12.48 4.67
CA GLU A 31 11.51 12.29 6.02
C GLU A 31 12.45 11.07 6.12
N ILE A 32 12.09 9.93 5.52
CA ILE A 32 12.96 8.73 5.48
C ILE A 32 14.26 9.02 4.73
N ILE A 33 14.21 9.77 3.63
CA ILE A 33 15.41 10.12 2.86
C ILE A 33 16.33 11.04 3.68
N THR A 34 15.78 12.03 4.39
CA THR A 34 16.57 13.07 5.06
C THR A 34 17.07 12.66 6.45
N LYS A 35 16.27 11.90 7.21
CA LYS A 35 16.53 11.56 8.61
C LYS A 35 16.64 10.06 8.87
N GLY A 36 16.33 9.20 7.89
CA GLY A 36 16.38 7.76 8.05
C GLY A 36 17.80 7.24 8.25
N LEU A 37 17.92 6.16 9.02
CA LEU A 37 19.19 5.47 9.26
C LEU A 37 19.43 4.43 8.16
N GLU A 38 20.68 4.36 7.68
CA GLU A 38 21.11 3.31 6.76
C GLU A 38 21.26 1.99 7.50
N LYS A 39 20.71 0.93 6.92
CA LYS A 39 20.79 -0.44 7.43
C LYS A 39 21.07 -1.41 6.29
N SER A 40 21.86 -2.44 6.58
CA SER A 40 21.95 -3.60 5.71
C SER A 40 20.65 -4.40 5.76
N ASP A 41 20.25 -4.97 4.63
CA ASP A 41 19.05 -5.80 4.50
C ASP A 41 19.41 -7.21 3.98
N ARG A 42 18.43 -8.13 4.03
CA ARG A 42 18.58 -9.51 3.56
C ARG A 42 18.84 -9.65 2.06
N THR A 43 18.63 -8.58 1.29
CA THR A 43 18.82 -8.56 -0.17
C THR A 43 20.22 -8.09 -0.56
N GLY A 44 20.95 -7.48 0.38
CA GLY A 44 22.31 -6.96 0.17
C GLY A 44 22.36 -5.58 -0.51
N ILE A 45 21.20 -4.97 -0.82
CA ILE A 45 21.13 -3.65 -1.45
C ILE A 45 21.36 -2.54 -0.43
N GLY A 46 20.83 -2.71 0.78
CA GLY A 46 20.84 -1.70 1.82
C GLY A 46 19.61 -0.79 1.72
N THR A 47 19.12 -0.35 2.86
CA THR A 47 17.85 0.38 2.99
C THR A 47 18.01 1.56 3.95
N ARG A 48 17.39 2.71 3.63
CA ARG A 48 17.15 3.78 4.62
C ARG A 48 15.83 3.54 5.33
N SER A 49 15.86 3.50 6.65
CA SER A 49 14.69 3.17 7.48
C SER A 49 14.54 4.11 8.67
N MET A 50 13.30 4.30 9.10
CA MET A 50 12.94 5.05 10.31
C MET A 50 11.95 4.21 11.12
N PHE A 51 12.12 4.19 12.44
CA PHE A 51 11.17 3.51 13.33
C PHE A 51 10.08 4.49 13.77
N GLY A 52 8.82 4.06 13.70
CA GLY A 52 7.66 4.86 14.14
C GLY A 52 7.52 6.22 13.45
N PRO A 53 7.55 6.30 12.10
CA PRO A 53 7.36 7.58 11.42
C PRO A 53 5.92 8.12 11.59
N SER A 54 5.71 9.37 11.18
CA SER A 54 4.40 10.02 11.21
C SER A 54 3.30 9.15 10.56
N ASN A 55 2.25 8.84 11.31
CA ASN A 55 1.13 8.03 10.83
C ASN A 55 0.39 8.73 9.68
N MET A 56 0.07 7.98 8.63
CA MET A 56 -0.79 8.46 7.55
C MET A 56 -2.26 8.13 7.84
N ARG A 57 -3.17 9.06 7.55
CA ARG A 57 -4.61 8.87 7.66
C ARG A 57 -5.29 9.35 6.39
N PHE A 58 -6.14 8.51 5.82
CA PHE A 58 -6.84 8.81 4.57
C PHE A 58 -8.35 8.78 4.79
N ASN A 59 -9.05 9.75 4.23
CA ASN A 59 -10.51 9.79 4.30
C ASN A 59 -11.12 8.95 3.17
N LEU A 60 -11.97 8.00 3.53
CA LEU A 60 -12.67 7.11 2.58
C LEU A 60 -14.14 7.50 2.34
N ARG A 61 -14.61 8.59 2.95
CA ARG A 61 -16.00 9.06 2.81
C ARG A 61 -16.20 9.73 1.45
N ASN A 62 -17.47 9.88 1.06
CA ASN A 62 -17.88 10.61 -0.14
C ASN A 62 -17.25 10.09 -1.45
N GLY A 63 -16.93 8.80 -1.51
CA GLY A 63 -16.30 8.19 -2.70
C GLY A 63 -14.82 8.54 -2.87
N CYS A 64 -14.17 9.15 -1.87
CA CYS A 64 -12.74 9.38 -1.90
C CYS A 64 -11.98 8.05 -1.75
N PHE A 65 -11.02 7.79 -2.63
CA PHE A 65 -10.14 6.64 -2.56
C PHE A 65 -8.67 7.10 -2.67
N PRO A 66 -7.79 6.76 -1.70
CA PRO A 66 -6.44 7.29 -1.62
C PRO A 66 -5.49 6.54 -2.58
N LEU A 67 -5.79 6.60 -3.88
CA LEU A 67 -4.87 6.12 -4.91
C LEU A 67 -3.83 7.21 -5.19
N LEU A 68 -2.55 6.86 -5.08
CA LEU A 68 -1.47 7.79 -5.40
C LEU A 68 -1.57 8.24 -6.86
N THR A 69 -1.45 9.56 -7.07
CA THR A 69 -1.53 10.18 -8.41
C THR A 69 -0.17 10.52 -8.98
N THR A 70 0.83 10.72 -8.12
CA THR A 70 2.22 11.03 -8.51
C THR A 70 2.92 9.90 -9.26
N LYS A 71 2.43 8.66 -9.12
CA LYS A 71 2.88 7.49 -9.90
C LYS A 71 1.70 6.58 -10.16
N ARG A 72 1.60 6.08 -11.40
CA ARG A 72 0.57 5.11 -11.77
C ARG A 72 0.68 3.84 -10.93
N VAL A 73 -0.39 3.53 -10.20
CA VAL A 73 -0.54 2.29 -9.43
C VAL A 73 -1.19 1.20 -10.30
N PHE A 74 -0.72 -0.03 -10.18
CA PHE A 74 -1.29 -1.17 -10.90
C PHE A 74 -2.59 -1.66 -10.23
N TRP A 75 -3.67 -0.89 -10.40
CA TRP A 75 -4.95 -1.11 -9.72
C TRP A 75 -5.55 -2.51 -9.93
N ARG A 76 -5.51 -3.02 -11.17
CA ARG A 76 -5.98 -4.38 -11.47
C ARG A 76 -5.27 -5.44 -10.62
N GLY A 77 -3.96 -5.31 -10.41
CA GLY A 77 -3.20 -6.22 -9.57
C GLY A 77 -3.67 -6.19 -8.12
N VAL A 78 -3.88 -5.00 -7.55
CA VAL A 78 -4.34 -4.82 -6.16
C VAL A 78 -5.71 -5.47 -5.93
N VAL A 79 -6.65 -5.29 -6.86
CA VAL A 79 -8.00 -5.87 -6.75
C VAL A 79 -7.95 -7.39 -6.88
N GLU A 80 -7.22 -7.93 -7.85
CA GLU A 80 -7.11 -9.38 -8.06
C GLU A 80 -6.39 -10.08 -6.89
N GLU A 81 -5.36 -9.45 -6.34
CA GLU A 81 -4.68 -9.93 -5.12
C GLU A 81 -5.63 -9.95 -3.92
N LEU A 82 -6.39 -8.87 -3.69
CA LEU A 82 -7.34 -8.80 -2.59
C LEU A 82 -8.42 -9.89 -2.70
N LEU A 83 -8.97 -10.11 -3.90
CA LEU A 83 -9.93 -11.19 -4.14
C LEU A 83 -9.32 -12.57 -3.93
N TRP A 84 -8.07 -12.76 -4.35
CA TRP A 84 -7.33 -14.01 -4.12
C TRP A 84 -7.11 -14.27 -2.63
N ILE A 85 -6.74 -13.26 -1.83
CA ILE A 85 -6.64 -13.35 -0.37
C ILE A 85 -7.98 -13.74 0.25
N ILE A 86 -9.07 -13.03 -0.05
CA ILE A 86 -10.40 -13.31 0.52
C ILE A 86 -10.89 -14.71 0.15
N SER A 87 -10.55 -15.20 -1.04
CA SER A 87 -10.91 -16.56 -1.48
C SER A 87 -10.15 -17.68 -0.76
N GLY A 88 -9.13 -17.33 0.03
CA GLY A 88 -8.32 -18.30 0.78
C GLY A 88 -7.38 -19.13 -0.08
N LYS A 89 -7.03 -18.64 -1.27
CA LYS A 89 -6.13 -19.34 -2.19
C LYS A 89 -4.67 -19.03 -1.86
N THR A 90 -3.80 -19.99 -2.16
CA THR A 90 -2.34 -19.91 -1.87
C THR A 90 -1.47 -20.11 -3.10
N ASP A 91 -2.07 -20.55 -4.21
CA ASP A 91 -1.36 -20.77 -5.47
C ASP A 91 -1.22 -19.46 -6.27
N ALA A 92 0.03 -19.06 -6.52
CA ALA A 92 0.40 -17.88 -7.31
C ALA A 92 0.05 -18.02 -8.80
N LYS A 93 -0.05 -19.25 -9.35
CA LYS A 93 -0.41 -19.49 -10.76
C LYS A 93 -1.80 -18.98 -11.10
N ILE A 94 -2.68 -18.87 -10.11
CA ILE A 94 -4.04 -18.31 -10.26
C ILE A 94 -3.97 -16.81 -10.60
N LEU A 95 -3.01 -16.08 -10.04
CA LEU A 95 -2.77 -14.67 -10.36
C LEU A 95 -2.03 -14.53 -11.69
N ASP A 96 -1.05 -15.39 -11.96
CA ASP A 96 -0.32 -15.38 -13.23
C ASP A 96 -1.24 -15.63 -14.44
N GLY A 97 -2.19 -16.58 -14.32
CA GLY A 97 -3.23 -16.81 -15.32
C GLY A 97 -4.15 -15.60 -15.58
N LYS A 98 -4.17 -14.63 -14.66
CA LYS A 98 -4.86 -13.34 -14.81
C LYS A 98 -3.92 -12.19 -15.20
N ASN A 99 -2.68 -12.49 -15.59
CA ASN A 99 -1.61 -11.54 -15.89
C ASN A 99 -1.25 -10.63 -14.71
N VAL A 100 -1.32 -11.17 -13.49
CA VAL A 100 -0.90 -10.50 -12.24
C VAL A 100 0.31 -11.25 -11.69
N LYS A 101 1.50 -10.69 -11.90
CA LYS A 101 2.79 -11.38 -11.69
C LYS A 101 3.50 -11.04 -10.37
N ILE A 102 2.82 -10.36 -9.46
CA ILE A 102 3.42 -9.78 -8.24
C ILE A 102 3.97 -10.84 -7.27
N TRP A 103 3.54 -12.10 -7.40
CA TRP A 103 3.97 -13.23 -6.56
C TRP A 103 4.84 -14.27 -7.30
N ASN A 104 5.14 -14.07 -8.60
CA ASN A 104 5.81 -15.09 -9.42
C ASN A 104 7.20 -15.44 -8.86
N ASP A 105 8.01 -14.43 -8.54
CA ASP A 105 9.37 -14.61 -8.03
C ASP A 105 9.42 -15.33 -6.67
N ASN A 106 8.32 -15.30 -5.91
CA ASN A 106 8.21 -16.00 -4.62
C ASN A 106 7.70 -17.44 -4.77
N GLY A 107 7.13 -17.78 -5.92
CA GLY A 107 6.60 -19.11 -6.23
C GLY A 107 7.55 -20.00 -7.03
N THR A 108 8.71 -19.49 -7.48
CA THR A 108 9.67 -20.26 -8.27
C THR A 108 10.27 -21.41 -7.46
N ARG A 109 10.66 -22.48 -8.18
CA ARG A 109 11.31 -23.65 -7.59
C ARG A 109 12.57 -23.25 -6.81
N GLU A 110 13.39 -22.38 -7.38
CA GLU A 110 14.65 -21.93 -6.78
C GLU A 110 14.41 -21.17 -5.46
N PHE A 111 13.36 -20.34 -5.41
CA PHE A 111 13.02 -19.58 -4.20
C PHE A 111 12.48 -20.49 -3.10
N LEU A 112 11.60 -21.44 -3.44
CA LEU A 112 11.05 -22.41 -2.50
C LEU A 112 12.14 -23.33 -1.95
N ASP A 113 13.07 -23.80 -2.78
CA ASP A 113 14.20 -24.64 -2.35
C ASP A 113 15.16 -23.88 -1.44
N LYS A 114 15.41 -22.60 -1.74
CA LYS A 114 16.23 -21.73 -0.88
C LYS A 114 15.63 -21.57 0.52
N LEU A 115 14.31 -21.65 0.64
CA LEU A 115 13.60 -21.63 1.92
C LEU A 115 13.49 -23.02 2.59
N GLY A 116 13.97 -24.08 1.94
CA GLY A 116 13.89 -25.46 2.42
C GLY A 116 12.55 -26.15 2.11
N PHE A 117 11.70 -25.56 1.27
CA PHE A 117 10.39 -26.10 0.89
C PHE A 117 10.46 -27.01 -0.33
N THR A 118 11.31 -28.03 -0.28
CA THR A 118 11.54 -28.97 -1.41
C THR A 118 10.31 -29.79 -1.78
N GLN A 119 9.39 -29.99 -0.84
CA GLN A 119 8.19 -30.81 -1.00
C GLN A 119 6.99 -30.03 -1.61
N ARG A 120 7.07 -28.70 -1.69
CA ARG A 120 5.98 -27.87 -2.22
C ARG A 120 6.02 -27.86 -3.73
N GLU A 121 4.86 -27.83 -4.38
CA GLU A 121 4.79 -27.61 -5.82
C GLU A 121 5.15 -26.16 -6.17
N GLU A 122 5.69 -25.94 -7.36
CA GLU A 122 5.97 -24.58 -7.85
C GLU A 122 4.67 -23.76 -7.90
N GLY A 123 4.70 -22.53 -7.41
CA GLY A 123 3.54 -21.65 -7.26
C GLY A 123 2.77 -21.83 -5.95
N ASP A 124 2.95 -22.91 -5.19
CA ASP A 124 2.38 -23.05 -3.85
C ASP A 124 3.16 -22.20 -2.83
N LEU A 125 2.60 -21.05 -2.47
CA LEU A 125 3.17 -20.17 -1.47
C LEU A 125 2.97 -20.67 -0.03
N GLY A 126 2.16 -21.72 0.16
CA GLY A 126 1.83 -22.26 1.47
C GLY A 126 0.87 -21.39 2.27
N PRO A 127 0.89 -21.46 3.62
CA PRO A 127 -0.07 -20.78 4.48
C PRO A 127 0.21 -19.27 4.54
N VAL A 128 -0.07 -18.56 3.45
CA VAL A 128 0.02 -17.11 3.35
C VAL A 128 -1.31 -16.46 3.71
N TYR A 129 -1.42 -15.14 3.52
CA TYR A 129 -2.53 -14.30 3.94
C TYR A 129 -3.92 -14.91 3.71
N GLY A 130 -4.15 -15.48 2.53
CA GLY A 130 -5.46 -16.03 2.19
C GLY A 130 -5.91 -17.15 3.13
N LEU A 131 -5.02 -18.07 3.48
CA LEU A 131 -5.37 -19.19 4.35
C LEU A 131 -5.78 -18.70 5.74
N TYR A 132 -5.00 -17.80 6.34
CA TYR A 132 -5.32 -17.21 7.64
C TYR A 132 -6.64 -16.45 7.62
N CYS A 133 -6.90 -15.65 6.59
CA CYS A 133 -8.18 -14.95 6.44
C CYS A 133 -9.36 -15.93 6.43
N LYS A 134 -9.25 -17.01 5.67
CA LYS A 134 -10.30 -18.04 5.58
C LYS A 134 -10.51 -18.77 6.91
N GLU A 135 -9.45 -19.18 7.59
CA GLU A 135 -9.52 -19.90 8.85
C GLU A 135 -10.11 -19.04 9.97
N ILE A 136 -9.67 -17.79 10.10
CA ILE A 136 -10.19 -16.86 11.09
C ILE A 136 -11.68 -16.59 10.83
N LEU A 137 -12.07 -16.32 9.58
CA LEU A 137 -13.48 -16.10 9.25
C LEU A 137 -14.34 -17.34 9.52
N SER A 138 -13.83 -18.55 9.25
CA SER A 138 -14.54 -19.79 9.55
C SER A 138 -14.77 -19.98 11.05
N PHE A 139 -13.80 -19.59 11.89
CA PHE A 139 -13.91 -19.69 13.35
C PHE A 139 -14.95 -18.72 13.93
N PHE A 140 -15.06 -17.50 13.41
CA PHE A 140 -16.03 -16.51 13.89
C PHE A 140 -17.45 -16.68 13.34
N CYS A 141 -17.62 -17.41 12.22
CA CYS A 141 -18.93 -17.67 11.61
C CYS A 141 -19.56 -19.02 12.02
N SER A 142 -18.88 -19.80 12.87
CA SER A 142 -19.40 -21.05 13.45
C SER A 142 -19.98 -20.81 14.84
#